data_AF-A0AAJ1JR79-F1
#
_entry.id   AF-A0AAJ1JR79-F1
#
_cell.length_a   1.000
_cell.length_b   1.000
_cell.length_c   1.000
_cell.angle_alpha   90.00
_cell.angle_beta   90.00
_cell.angle_gamma   90.00
#
_symmetry.space_group_name_H-M   'P 1'
#
loop_
_entity.id
_entity.type
_entity.pdbx_description
1 polymer ?
#
loop_
_entity_poly.entity_id
_entity_poly.type
_entity_poly.pdbx_seq_one_letter_code
_entity_poly.pdbx_strand_id
1 'polypeptide(L)' 'MSLENAPDEVKLAVDLIVLLEENQVAPETVLKALEIVKRDYEKKQLSSSKNAL' A
#
# COMPACT_ATOMS: atom_id res chain seq x y z
N MET A 1 -11.41 -14.39 -14.12
CA MET A 1 -11.15 -12.98 -14.47
C MET A 1 -9.67 -12.74 -14.19
N SER A 2 -8.92 -12.28 -15.18
CA SER A 2 -7.46 -12.06 -15.05
C SER A 2 -7.18 -10.77 -14.30
N LEU A 3 -6.21 -10.78 -13.38
CA LEU A 3 -5.68 -9.58 -12.72
C LEU A 3 -5.00 -8.62 -13.71
N GLU A 4 -4.69 -9.06 -14.94
CA GLU A 4 -3.98 -8.26 -15.94
C GLU A 4 -4.71 -6.94 -16.30
N ASN A 5 -6.04 -6.93 -16.23
CA ASN A 5 -6.85 -5.74 -16.54
C ASN A 5 -7.29 -4.95 -15.30
N ALA A 6 -6.86 -5.33 -14.09
CA ALA A 6 -7.20 -4.60 -12.88
C ALA A 6 -6.45 -3.26 -12.80
N PRO A 7 -7.03 -2.24 -12.14
CA PRO A 7 -6.31 -1.01 -11.80
C PRO A 7 -5.02 -1.30 -11.02
N ASP A 8 -4.02 -0.43 -11.17
CA ASP A 8 -2.69 -0.64 -10.59
C ASP A 8 -2.73 -0.74 -9.06
N GLU A 9 -3.60 0.05 -8.41
CA GLU A 9 -3.82 0.00 -6.96
C GLU A 9 -4.41 -1.34 -6.50
N VAL A 10 -5.23 -1.98 -7.32
CA VAL A 10 -5.81 -3.29 -7.03
C VAL A 10 -4.76 -4.38 -7.17
N LYS A 11 -3.96 -4.34 -8.23
CA LYS A 11 -2.84 -5.28 -8.44
C LYS A 11 -1.84 -5.20 -7.28
N LEU A 12 -1.44 -3.99 -6.92
CA LEU A 12 -0.53 -3.75 -5.81
C LEU A 12 -1.10 -4.26 -4.48
N ALA A 13 -2.39 -4.03 -4.21
CA ALA A 13 -3.03 -4.54 -3.00
C ALA A 13 -3.01 -6.08 -2.95
N VAL A 14 -3.26 -6.75 -4.08
CA VAL A 14 -3.21 -8.23 -4.16
C VAL A 14 -1.80 -8.74 -3.92
N ASP A 15 -0.79 -8.15 -4.57
CA ASP A 15 0.61 -8.55 -4.38
C ASP A 15 1.07 -8.39 -2.92
N LEU A 16 0.66 -7.28 -2.28
CA LEU A 16 0.95 -7.04 -0.86
C LEU A 16 0.26 -8.06 0.05
N ILE A 17 -1.00 -8.43 -0.24
CA ILE A 17 -1.71 -9.44 0.55
C ILE A 17 -1.00 -10.79 0.46
N VAL A 18 -0.64 -11.23 -0.75
CA VAL A 18 0.09 -12.49 -0.96
C VAL A 18 1.40 -12.49 -0.16
N LEU A 19 2.20 -11.43 -0.26
CA LEU A 19 3.45 -11.31 0.49
C LEU A 19 3.24 -11.41 2.01
N LEU A 20 2.21 -10.75 2.53
CA LEU A 20 1.93 -10.75 3.98
C LEU A 20 1.41 -12.10 4.48
N GLU A 21 0.63 -12.79 3.65
CA GLU A 21 0.15 -14.15 3.93
C GLU A 21 1.30 -15.17 3.92
N GLU A 22 2.21 -15.10 2.95
CA GLU A 22 3.41 -15.95 2.88
C GLU A 22 4.32 -15.77 4.11
N ASN A 23 4.38 -14.54 4.65
CA ASN A 23 5.12 -14.22 5.86
C ASN A 23 4.32 -14.47 7.16
N GLN A 24 3.10 -15.02 7.05
CA GLN A 24 2.22 -15.35 8.19
C GLN A 24 2.00 -14.16 9.14
N VAL A 25 1.94 -12.94 8.60
CA VAL A 25 1.78 -11.73 9.41
C VAL A 25 0.34 -11.64 9.92
N ALA A 26 0.17 -11.47 11.23
CA ALA A 26 -1.16 -11.35 11.82
C ALA A 26 -1.95 -10.16 11.22
N PRO A 27 -3.25 -10.31 10.89
CA PRO A 27 -4.04 -9.24 10.28
C PRO A 27 -4.03 -7.92 11.05
N GLU A 28 -4.06 -7.98 12.39
CA GLU A 28 -3.98 -6.79 13.24
C GLU A 28 -2.66 -6.02 13.03
N THR A 29 -1.55 -6.73 12.90
CA THR A 29 -0.22 -6.16 12.63
C THR A 29 -0.19 -5.55 11.23
N VAL A 30 -0.75 -6.23 10.22
CA VAL A 30 -0.87 -5.72 8.85
C VAL A 30 -1.62 -4.40 8.83
N LEU A 31 -2.80 -4.33 9.45
CA LEU A 31 -3.63 -3.12 9.45
C LEU A 31 -2.90 -1.93 10.10
N LYS A 32 -2.21 -2.16 11.22
CA LYS A 32 -1.38 -1.13 11.88
C LYS A 32 -0.23 -0.66 10.99
N ALA A 33 0.42 -1.56 10.27
CA ALA A 33 1.51 -1.23 9.35
C ALA A 33 1.00 -0.44 8.14
N LEU A 34 -0.14 -0.83 7.55
CA LEU A 34 -0.75 -0.12 6.42
C LEU A 34 -1.13 1.32 6.77
N GLU A 35 -1.60 1.57 7.99
CA GLU A 35 -1.84 2.93 8.50
C GLU A 35 -0.57 3.78 8.56
N ILE A 36 0.57 3.18 8.95
CA ILE A 36 1.86 3.87 8.97
C ILE A 36 2.31 4.18 7.53
N VAL A 37 2.23 3.20 6.64
CA VAL A 37 2.59 3.35 5.21
C VAL A 37 1.74 4.45 4.56
N LYS A 38 0.42 4.42 4.76
CA LYS A 38 -0.50 5.44 4.23
C LYS A 38 -0.07 6.84 4.66
N ARG A 39 0.18 7.05 5.97
CA ARG A 39 0.61 8.36 6.50
C ARG A 39 1.95 8.83 5.93
N ASP A 40 2.88 7.90 5.66
CA ASP A 40 4.16 8.22 5.03
C ASP A 40 3.98 8.72 3.59
N TYR A 41 3.14 8.04 2.79
CA TYR A 41 2.82 8.48 1.43
C TYR A 41 2.02 9.78 1.38
N GLU A 42 1.09 10.00 2.32
CA GLU A 42 0.38 11.28 2.46
C GLU A 42 1.37 12.43 2.73
N LYS A 43 2.34 12.23 3.65
CA LYS A 43 3.41 13.21 3.91
C LYS A 43 4.27 13.47 2.68
N LYS A 44 4.63 12.41 1.95
CA LYS A 44 5.40 12.52 0.69
C LYS A 44 4.65 13.34 -0.35
N GLN A 45 3.35 13.09 -0.55
CA GLN A 45 2.53 13.88 -1.46
C GLN A 45 2.52 15.38 -1.07
N LEU A 46 2.32 15.69 0.21
CA LEU A 46 2.36 17.06 0.70
C LEU A 46 3.74 17.72 0.52
N SER A 47 4.82 16.96 0.70
CA SER A 47 6.19 17.45 0.50
C SER A 47 6.53 17.67 -0.98
N SER A 48 6.04 16.82 -1.87
CA SER A 48 6.19 16.97 -3.32
C SER A 48 5.43 18.19 -3.84
N SER A 49 4.27 18.52 -3.26
CA SER A 49 3.54 19.74 -3.59
C SER A 49 4.22 21.02 -3.08
N LYS A 50 5.01 20.96 -1.99
CA LYS A 50 5.77 22.11 -1.48
C LYS A 50 7.03 22.43 -2.29
N ASN A 51 7.64 21.44 -2.94
CA ASN A 51 8.83 21.64 -3.78
C ASN A 51 8.50 22.18 -5.19
N ALA A 52 7.22 22.35 -5.52
CA ALA A 52 6.74 22.86 -6.80
C ALA A 52 6.24 24.33 -6.73
N LEU A 53 6.36 24.97 -5.56
CA LEU A 53 6.04 26.39 -5.28
C LEU A 53 7.32 27.13 -4.89
#